data_AF-A0A916G7N4-F1
#
_entry.id   AF-A0A916G7N4-F1
#
_cell.length_a   1.000
_cell.length_b   1.000
_cell.length_c   1.000
_cell.angle_alpha   90.00
_cell.angle_beta   90.00
_cell.angle_gamma   90.00
#
_symmetry.space_group_name_H-M   'P 1'
#
loop_
_entity.id
_entity.type
_entity.pdbx_description
1 polymer ?
#
loop_
_entity_poly.entity_id
_entity_poly.type
_entity_poly.pdbx_seq_one_letter_code
_entity_poly.pdbx_strand_id
1 'polypeptide(L)' 'MKLIGAPKLVVWAEKIRKDRLRVWEETSPEIFKAIEPIVARQSRADWWIANKDKGLDAVCKQLLGGKLR' A
#
# COMPACT_ATOMS: atom_id res chain seq x y z
N MET A 1 -10.35 -7.07 4.70
CA MET A 1 -10.11 -7.96 3.55
C MET A 1 -8.77 -8.67 3.73
N LYS A 2 -8.72 -10.00 3.63
CA LYS A 2 -7.48 -10.80 3.73
C LYS A 2 -6.65 -10.65 2.46
N LEU A 3 -5.33 -10.69 2.58
CA LEU A 3 -4.45 -10.71 1.41
C LEU A 3 -4.44 -12.08 0.73
N ILE A 4 -4.23 -12.07 -0.60
CA ILE A 4 -4.22 -13.23 -1.48
C ILE A 4 -2.79 -13.41 -2.02
N GLY A 5 -2.29 -14.63 -2.01
CA GLY A 5 -0.96 -15.00 -2.48
C GLY A 5 -0.47 -16.31 -1.84
N ALA A 6 0.80 -16.66 -2.06
CA ALA A 6 1.39 -17.83 -1.42
C ALA A 6 1.36 -17.68 0.11
N PRO A 7 1.04 -18.74 0.90
CA PRO A 7 0.79 -18.62 2.34
C PRO A 7 1.91 -17.91 3.12
N LYS A 8 3.19 -18.23 2.83
CA LYS A 8 4.34 -17.57 3.45
C LYS A 8 4.44 -16.08 3.13
N LEU A 9 4.07 -15.69 1.90
CA LEU A 9 4.09 -14.30 1.47
C LEU A 9 2.93 -13.49 2.07
N VAL A 10 1.76 -14.10 2.23
CA VAL A 10 0.58 -13.45 2.84
C VAL A 10 0.88 -13.00 4.28
N VAL A 11 1.49 -13.86 5.10
CA VAL A 11 1.83 -13.51 6.49
C VAL A 11 2.81 -12.35 6.54
N TRP A 12 3.79 -12.32 5.64
CA TRP A 12 4.75 -11.22 5.56
C TRP A 12 4.10 -9.93 5.05
N ALA A 13 3.29 -10.02 4.00
CA ALA A 13 2.58 -8.89 3.42
C ALA A 13 1.58 -8.26 4.39
N GLU A 14 0.94 -9.03 5.27
CA GLU A 14 0.08 -8.51 6.35
C GLU A 14 0.87 -7.63 7.33
N LYS A 15 2.11 -8.02 7.69
CA LYS A 15 2.98 -7.19 8.53
C LYS A 15 3.37 -5.89 7.84
N ILE A 16 3.77 -5.98 6.57
CA ILE A 16 4.12 -4.81 5.75
C ILE A 16 2.91 -3.87 5.63
N ARG A 17 1.72 -4.41 5.36
CA ARG A 17 0.49 -3.63 5.25
C ARG A 17 0.25 -2.78 6.50
N LYS A 18 0.28 -3.39 7.69
CA LYS A 18 0.03 -2.67 8.94
C LYS A 18 1.06 -1.56 9.16
N ASP A 19 2.33 -1.87 8.94
CA ASP A 19 3.40 -0.89 9.12
C ASP A 19 3.31 0.26 8.11
N ARG A 20 3.03 -0.05 6.83
CA ARG A 20 2.90 0.97 5.78
C ARG A 20 1.69 1.87 5.96
N LEU A 21 0.54 1.32 6.33
CA LEU A 21 -0.64 2.14 6.62
C LEU A 21 -0.34 3.17 7.70
N ARG A 22 0.28 2.74 8.82
CA ARG A 22 0.70 3.65 9.89
C ARG A 22 1.68 4.70 9.40
N VAL A 23 2.76 4.28 8.71
CA VAL A 23 3.79 5.22 8.25
C VAL A 23 3.23 6.24 7.25
N TRP A 24 2.37 5.82 6.33
CA TRP A 24 1.76 6.73 5.36
C TRP A 24 0.78 7.70 6.02
N GLU A 25 -0.01 7.23 6.97
CA GLU A 25 -0.90 8.07 7.78
C GLU A 25 -0.10 9.13 8.57
N GLU A 26 0.99 8.74 9.23
CA GLU A 26 1.86 9.65 9.98
C GLU A 26 2.61 10.66 9.07
N THR A 27 2.97 10.23 7.85
CA THR A 27 3.74 11.08 6.89
C THR A 27 2.88 12.21 6.34
N SER A 28 1.66 11.91 5.89
CA SER A 28 0.73 12.93 5.40
C SER A 28 -0.71 12.41 5.52
N PRO A 29 -1.40 12.76 6.62
CA PRO A 29 -2.75 12.27 6.89
C PRO A 29 -3.75 12.63 5.79
N GLU A 30 -3.66 13.84 5.25
CA GLU A 30 -4.58 14.35 4.22
C GLU A 30 -4.44 13.57 2.91
N ILE A 31 -3.21 13.38 2.44
CA ILE A 31 -2.93 12.62 1.22
C ILE A 31 -3.28 11.15 1.42
N PHE A 32 -2.93 10.58 2.57
CA PHE A 32 -3.26 9.19 2.88
C PHE A 32 -4.78 8.96 2.88
N LYS A 33 -5.57 9.83 3.52
CA LYS A 33 -7.04 9.73 3.54
C LYS A 33 -7.66 9.76 2.14
N ALA A 34 -7.06 10.50 1.20
CA ALA A 34 -7.52 10.52 -0.19
C ALA A 34 -7.28 9.19 -0.92
N ILE A 35 -6.17 8.50 -0.64
CA ILE A 35 -5.83 7.24 -1.31
C ILE A 35 -6.22 5.98 -0.52
N GLU A 36 -6.54 6.11 0.78
CA GLU A 36 -6.87 5.00 1.67
C GLU A 36 -7.97 4.08 1.08
N PRO A 37 -9.09 4.59 0.50
CA PRO A 37 -10.09 3.73 -0.12
C PRO A 37 -9.56 2.91 -1.30
N ILE A 38 -8.55 3.43 -2.01
CA ILE A 38 -7.91 2.77 -3.15
C ILE A 38 -6.92 1.71 -2.64
N VAL A 39 -6.10 2.07 -1.65
CA VAL A 39 -5.15 1.17 -0.98
C VAL A 39 -5.87 0.02 -0.30
N ALA A 40 -7.02 0.26 0.33
CA ALA A 40 -7.82 -0.75 1.02
C ALA A 40 -8.35 -1.85 0.08
N ARG A 41 -8.46 -1.56 -1.23
CA ARG A 41 -8.83 -2.54 -2.27
C ARG A 41 -7.65 -3.41 -2.71
N GLN A 42 -6.42 -3.07 -2.34
CA GLN A 42 -5.23 -3.87 -2.68
C GLN A 42 -5.18 -5.16 -1.86
N SER A 43 -5.63 -6.24 -2.47
CA SER A 43 -5.71 -7.56 -1.86
C SER A 43 -4.50 -8.44 -2.13
N ARG A 44 -3.62 -8.09 -3.07
CA ARG A 44 -2.52 -8.97 -3.45
C ARG A 44 -1.31 -8.81 -2.54
N ALA A 45 -0.77 -9.92 -2.04
CA ALA A 45 0.40 -9.93 -1.16
C ALA A 45 1.67 -9.39 -1.85
N ASP A 46 1.84 -9.68 -3.14
CA ASP A 46 2.98 -9.21 -3.95
C ASP A 46 3.05 -7.68 -4.05
N TRP A 47 1.90 -7.02 -4.19
CA TRP A 47 1.80 -5.56 -4.24
C TRP A 47 2.31 -4.91 -2.95
N TRP A 48 1.90 -5.43 -1.79
CA TRP A 48 2.37 -4.92 -0.50
C TRP A 48 3.88 -5.12 -0.33
N ILE A 49 4.40 -6.28 -0.73
CA ILE A 49 5.84 -6.58 -0.70
C ILE A 49 6.62 -5.64 -1.62
N ALA A 50 6.14 -5.40 -2.85
CA ALA A 50 6.77 -4.52 -3.82
C ALA A 50 6.77 -3.03 -3.40
N ASN A 51 5.93 -2.66 -2.43
CA ASN A 51 5.80 -1.28 -1.93
C ASN A 51 6.29 -1.13 -0.47
N LYS A 52 6.94 -2.14 0.10
CA LYS A 52 7.35 -2.16 1.52
C LYS A 52 8.29 -0.99 1.89
N ASP A 53 9.11 -0.53 0.95
CA ASP A 53 10.09 0.53 1.16
C ASP A 53 9.68 1.85 0.49
N LYS A 54 8.48 1.92 -0.11
CA LYS A 54 8.05 3.10 -0.84
C LYS A 54 7.36 4.11 0.07
N GLY A 55 7.72 5.37 -0.13
CA GLY A 55 7.02 6.51 0.45
C GLY A 55 5.64 6.72 -0.18
N LEU A 56 4.81 7.51 0.50
CA LEU A 56 3.44 7.79 0.10
C LEU A 56 3.35 8.38 -1.31
N ASP A 57 4.25 9.32 -1.67
CA ASP A 57 4.27 9.93 -3.01
C ASP A 57 4.44 8.93 -4.15
N ALA A 58 5.33 7.94 -3.97
CA ALA A 58 5.57 6.91 -4.96
C ALA A 58 4.34 6.02 -5.13
N VAL A 59 3.65 5.71 -4.02
CA VAL A 59 2.41 4.91 -4.03
C VAL A 59 1.27 5.69 -4.66
N CYS A 60 1.13 6.99 -4.35
CA CYS A 60 0.15 7.87 -5.00
C CYS A 60 0.34 7.89 -6.52
N LYS A 61 1.58 8.06 -7.01
CA LYS A 61 1.88 8.04 -8.46
C LYS A 61 1.48 6.71 -9.10
N GLN A 62 1.68 5.59 -8.41
CA GLN A 62 1.30 4.26 -8.91
C GLN A 62 -0.22 4.04 -8.91
N LEU A 63 -0.91 4.44 -7.85
CA LEU A 63 -2.35 4.21 -7.68
C LEU A 63 -3.21 5.13 -8.52
N LEU A 64 -2.79 6.40 -8.67
CA LEU A 64 -3.50 7.41 -9.45
C LEU A 64 -3.12 7.38 -10.94
N GLY A 65 -2.39 6.35 -11.37
CA GLY A 65 -2.27 5.99 -12.78
C GLY A 65 -1.12 6.64 -13.55
N GLY A 66 -0.13 7.26 -12.88
CA GLY A 66 1.17 7.59 -13.47
C GLY A 66 1.17 8.23 -14.88
N LYS A 67 0.10 8.90 -15.29
CA LYS A 67 0.04 9.68 -16.54
C LYS A 67 0.29 11.14 -16.22
N LEU A 68 1.51 11.43 -15.79
CA LEU A 68 2.15 12.68 -16.20
C LEU A 68 3.05 12.27 -17.37
N ARG A 69 2.42 12.20 -18.54
CA ARG A 69 3.12 12.21 -19.82
C ARG A 69 2.99 13.61 -20.38
#